data_AF-A0A2T3JGR2-F1
#
_entry.id   AF-A0A2T3JGR2-F1
#
_cell.length_a   1.000
_cell.length_b   1.000
_cell.length_c   1.000
_cell.angle_alpha   90.00
_cell.angle_beta   90.00
_cell.angle_gamma   90.00
#
_symmetry.space_group_name_H-M   'P 1'
#
loop_
_entity.id
_entity.type
_entity.pdbx_description
1 polymer ?
#
loop_
_entity_poly.entity_id
_entity_poly.type
_entity_poly.pdbx_seq_one_letter_code
_entity_poly.pdbx_strand_id
1 'polypeptide(L)'
;MSKRDICFSTEQSIEIRFELDGVQLSGTLKTAHNNMAVVTVSDFDTNKMPFTSKVDKKNLIECESTQGKYTLLNCDCYGETIYPEYVVKGTYDFTFDTVVVSIHGLSTWFNNNSRYELDECGLAKKFDLDKFCEVVTYGQHKYEIQNKHSCVISHKGEKNYLVSEKDTIQIKCLSKTLSLDEAKHLAWKIKILVSILSGEALSFENIWIVNNSTKQYNSIYYSDFTYLKEPFSSRFDLFCTARYLFSENLWETVLTNFFENDHFEKLWPQLYSIFSYEGSWHFDFMNHVILLDRYCSLIADKRNFKGLKWDNEALKLQLEQEIELFAKNGTDKRKTVKHIISHIKASKIPPFKQKYEFTMNFISNDVKEMIAFKEDDFDLMKAIRDQAAHGSEVKTKESKSISYEVIVKNRLLVLLMYLSFNELGFKQQHFAVCLDRTLKKFVRSANFNKKEKDRLAGNVPFIPLSHDFNKDKYPRSRFYVVLKHNRKDNSYYIDDPVSALTDSWPASKELKKYKDVKELVKDKVEDKDFSDCEFVNRVYLCVGNGDEYLCNAVIIISYN
;
A
#
# COMPACT_ATOMS: atom_id res chain seq x y z
N MET A 1 9.67 -24.74 -17.30
CA MET A 1 9.37 -25.21 -15.94
C MET A 1 8.19 -26.17 -15.98
N SER A 2 8.44 -27.48 -15.93
CA SER A 2 7.38 -28.51 -15.96
C SER A 2 7.65 -29.62 -14.93
N LYS A 3 6.91 -29.57 -13.82
CA LYS A 3 6.48 -30.64 -12.88
C LYS A 3 6.04 -29.92 -11.61
N ARG A 4 4.75 -29.54 -11.55
CA ARG A 4 4.07 -28.64 -10.58
C ARG A 4 4.84 -28.35 -9.29
N ASP A 5 5.44 -27.17 -9.20
CA ASP A 5 5.99 -26.64 -7.95
C ASP A 5 4.90 -26.58 -6.86
N ILE A 6 5.31 -26.49 -5.59
CA ILE A 6 4.34 -26.32 -4.50
C ILE A 6 3.83 -24.87 -4.56
N CYS A 7 2.52 -24.72 -4.68
CA CYS A 7 1.85 -23.43 -4.84
C CYS A 7 1.06 -23.10 -3.57
N PHE A 8 1.25 -21.90 -3.03
CA PHE A 8 0.61 -21.47 -1.78
C PHE A 8 -0.90 -21.32 -1.90
N SER A 9 -1.42 -21.08 -3.12
CA SER A 9 -2.83 -20.83 -3.35
C SER A 9 -3.60 -22.02 -3.94
N THR A 10 -2.95 -23.14 -4.22
CA THR A 10 -3.60 -24.32 -4.80
C THR A 10 -3.61 -25.44 -3.79
N GLU A 11 -4.79 -25.99 -3.51
CA GLU A 11 -4.87 -27.20 -2.71
C GLU A 11 -4.23 -28.36 -3.48
N GLN A 12 -3.28 -29.02 -2.83
CA GLN A 12 -2.61 -30.20 -3.36
C GLN A 12 -2.78 -31.34 -2.37
N SER A 13 -3.11 -32.51 -2.89
CA SER A 13 -3.18 -33.77 -2.15
C SER A 13 -2.27 -34.75 -2.86
N ILE A 14 -1.20 -35.16 -2.19
CA ILE A 14 -0.10 -35.93 -2.78
C ILE A 14 0.07 -37.20 -1.97
N GLU A 15 -0.11 -38.35 -2.61
CA GLU A 15 0.23 -39.64 -2.00
C GLU A 15 1.74 -39.75 -1.88
N ILE A 16 2.19 -40.07 -0.67
CA ILE A 16 3.60 -40.18 -0.31
C ILE A 16 3.88 -41.49 0.43
N ARG A 17 5.09 -42.01 0.25
CA ARG A 17 5.69 -43.07 1.06
C ARG A 17 6.88 -42.51 1.80
N PHE A 18 7.05 -42.89 3.06
CA PHE A 18 8.12 -42.38 3.90
C PHE A 18 8.49 -43.39 4.99
N GLU A 19 9.69 -43.23 5.53
CA GLU A 19 10.15 -43.99 6.68
C GLU A 19 10.04 -43.14 7.94
N LEU A 20 9.52 -43.73 9.01
CA LEU A 20 9.53 -43.13 10.33
C LEU A 20 9.99 -44.17 11.35
N ASP A 21 11.08 -43.87 12.05
CA ASP A 21 11.66 -44.74 13.10
C ASP A 21 11.88 -46.20 12.64
N GLY A 22 12.34 -46.39 11.40
CA GLY A 22 12.58 -47.71 10.80
C GLY A 22 11.34 -48.40 10.22
N VAL A 23 10.17 -47.75 10.28
CA VAL A 23 8.90 -48.26 9.77
C VAL A 23 8.55 -47.57 8.47
N GLN A 24 8.30 -48.36 7.43
CA GLN A 24 7.80 -47.88 6.15
C GLN A 24 6.29 -47.62 6.22
N LEU A 25 5.90 -46.38 5.93
CA LEU A 25 4.54 -45.88 6.01
C LEU A 25 4.12 -45.24 4.68
N SER A 26 2.81 -45.20 4.46
CA SER A 26 2.18 -44.45 3.39
C SER A 26 1.20 -43.44 3.96
N GLY A 27 1.02 -42.33 3.26
CA GLY A 27 0.12 -41.27 3.68
C GLY A 27 -0.18 -40.27 2.58
N THR A 28 -0.97 -39.27 2.93
CA THR A 28 -1.33 -38.17 2.02
C THR A 28 -0.82 -36.85 2.57
N LEU A 29 0.12 -36.22 1.87
CA LEU A 29 0.54 -34.86 2.10
C LEU A 29 -0.49 -33.90 1.50
N LYS A 30 -1.12 -33.10 2.35
CA LYS A 30 -2.03 -32.04 1.95
C LYS A 30 -1.39 -30.68 2.23
N THR A 31 -1.34 -29.84 1.20
CA THR A 31 -1.08 -28.40 1.32
C THR A 31 -2.34 -27.69 0.89
N ALA A 32 -2.87 -26.79 1.71
CA ALA A 32 -4.12 -26.11 1.41
C ALA A 32 -4.08 -24.64 1.80
N HIS A 33 -4.93 -23.85 1.14
CA HIS A 33 -5.05 -22.43 1.34
C HIS A 33 -5.42 -22.11 2.81
N ASN A 34 -4.68 -21.20 3.44
CA ASN A 34 -4.86 -20.79 4.84
C ASN A 34 -4.81 -21.95 5.86
N ASN A 35 -4.21 -23.08 5.48
CA ASN A 35 -4.07 -24.25 6.32
C ASN A 35 -2.60 -24.65 6.44
N MET A 36 -2.25 -25.24 7.59
CA MET A 36 -0.95 -25.85 7.75
C MET A 36 -0.81 -27.06 6.84
N ALA A 37 0.40 -27.27 6.32
CA ALA A 37 0.71 -28.54 5.66
C ALA A 37 0.49 -29.68 6.65
N VAL A 38 -0.09 -30.78 6.17
CA VAL A 38 -0.40 -31.93 7.01
C VAL A 38 -0.19 -33.21 6.23
N VAL A 39 0.41 -34.20 6.86
CA VAL A 39 0.41 -35.58 6.38
C VAL A 39 -0.54 -36.38 7.24
N THR A 40 -1.50 -37.03 6.59
CA THR A 40 -2.35 -38.05 7.24
C THR A 40 -1.84 -39.41 6.81
N VAL A 41 -1.41 -40.23 7.78
CA VAL A 41 -0.98 -41.62 7.56
C VAL A 41 -2.17 -42.44 7.08
N SER A 42 -1.95 -43.41 6.20
CA SER A 42 -3.02 -44.24 5.66
C SER A 42 -3.58 -45.18 6.73
N ASP A 43 -4.90 -45.43 6.69
CA ASP A 43 -5.59 -46.35 7.60
C ASP A 43 -4.97 -47.75 7.66
N PHE A 44 -4.27 -48.17 6.60
CA PHE A 44 -3.59 -49.47 6.53
C PHE A 44 -2.31 -49.52 7.38
N ASP A 45 -1.70 -48.37 7.65
CA ASP A 45 -0.42 -48.24 8.34
C ASP A 45 -0.57 -47.69 9.77
N THR A 46 -1.77 -47.28 10.18
CA THR A 46 -2.04 -46.71 11.53
C THR A 46 -1.65 -47.66 12.66
N ASN A 47 -1.90 -48.96 12.49
CA ASN A 47 -1.50 -50.00 13.45
C ASN A 47 0.02 -50.13 13.64
N LYS A 48 0.82 -49.57 12.73
CA LYS A 48 2.29 -49.58 12.79
C LYS A 48 2.85 -48.37 13.53
N MET A 49 2.02 -47.37 13.85
CA MET A 49 2.42 -46.21 14.64
C MET A 49 2.07 -46.41 16.12
N PRO A 50 3.01 -46.20 17.04
CA PRO A 50 2.67 -46.15 18.46
C PRO A 50 1.82 -44.91 18.74
N PHE A 51 0.60 -45.12 19.24
CA PHE A 51 -0.23 -44.03 19.77
C PHE A 51 0.43 -43.44 21.02
N THR A 52 1.14 -42.33 20.87
CA THR A 52 1.66 -41.57 22.01
C THR A 52 0.83 -40.32 22.21
N SER A 53 0.41 -40.06 23.46
CA SER A 53 -0.24 -38.80 23.85
C SER A 53 0.72 -37.60 23.88
N LYS A 54 2.01 -37.84 23.61
CA LYS A 54 3.06 -36.81 23.54
C LYS A 54 3.42 -36.55 22.08
N VAL A 55 3.70 -35.28 21.80
CA VAL A 55 4.23 -34.79 20.54
C VAL A 55 5.62 -35.39 20.34
N ASP A 56 5.80 -36.16 19.26
CA ASP A 56 7.13 -36.57 18.83
C ASP A 56 7.65 -35.59 17.78
N LYS A 57 8.87 -35.10 17.98
CA LYS A 57 9.48 -34.08 17.11
C LYS A 57 10.52 -34.73 16.21
N LYS A 58 10.33 -34.59 14.90
CA LYS A 58 11.28 -35.07 13.90
C LYS A 58 11.84 -33.90 13.10
N ASN A 59 13.16 -33.82 13.01
CA ASN A 59 13.79 -32.73 12.27
C ASN A 59 13.59 -32.88 10.76
N LEU A 60 13.57 -34.11 10.24
CA LEU A 60 13.55 -34.40 8.82
C LEU A 60 12.83 -35.72 8.54
N ILE A 61 11.94 -35.73 7.56
CA ILE A 61 11.31 -36.93 7.00
C ILE A 61 11.41 -36.83 5.48
N GLU A 62 12.03 -37.83 4.85
CA GLU A 62 12.07 -37.94 3.38
C GLU A 62 10.87 -38.71 2.87
N CYS A 63 10.26 -38.20 1.80
CA CYS A 63 9.05 -38.74 1.23
C CYS A 63 9.22 -38.95 -0.28
N GLU A 64 8.70 -40.07 -0.79
CA GLU A 64 8.67 -40.38 -2.21
C GLU A 64 7.23 -40.39 -2.72
N SER A 65 7.01 -39.77 -3.88
CA SER A 65 5.73 -39.72 -4.59
C SER A 65 5.92 -39.95 -6.08
N THR A 66 4.84 -40.29 -6.78
CA THR A 66 4.81 -40.30 -8.25
C THR A 66 5.16 -38.95 -8.87
N GLN A 67 4.97 -37.86 -8.12
CA GLN A 67 5.27 -36.48 -8.56
C GLN A 67 6.72 -36.04 -8.28
N GLY A 68 7.50 -36.85 -7.55
CA GLY A 68 8.89 -36.57 -7.16
C GLY A 68 9.14 -36.81 -5.67
N LYS A 69 10.34 -36.41 -5.22
CA LYS A 69 10.73 -36.45 -3.80
C LYS A 69 10.26 -35.20 -3.07
N TYR A 70 9.96 -35.35 -1.79
CA TYR A 70 9.61 -34.28 -0.88
C TYR A 70 10.40 -34.47 0.43
N THR A 71 10.85 -33.38 1.03
CA THR A 71 11.45 -33.40 2.36
C THR A 71 10.60 -32.55 3.29
N LEU A 72 10.15 -33.16 4.38
CA LEU A 72 9.41 -32.52 5.46
C LEU A 72 10.37 -32.16 6.57
N LEU A 73 10.34 -30.92 7.05
CA LEU A 73 11.29 -30.42 8.05
C LEU A 73 10.56 -29.86 9.27
N ASN A 74 11.18 -30.01 10.45
CA ASN A 74 10.64 -29.60 11.75
C ASN A 74 9.19 -30.08 11.94
N CYS A 75 9.02 -31.40 11.94
CA CYS A 75 7.73 -32.05 12.00
C CYS A 75 7.30 -32.30 13.44
N ASP A 76 6.09 -31.87 13.79
CA ASP A 76 5.42 -32.31 15.00
C ASP A 76 4.46 -33.48 14.65
N CYS A 77 4.71 -34.64 15.23
CA CYS A 77 3.94 -35.87 15.00
C CYS A 77 2.95 -36.09 16.15
N TYR A 78 1.67 -36.28 15.81
CA TYR A 78 0.57 -36.51 16.74
C TYR A 78 -0.31 -37.65 16.24
N GLY A 79 -0.14 -38.85 16.81
CA GLY A 79 -0.85 -40.04 16.36
C GLY A 79 -0.61 -40.27 14.86
N GLU A 80 -1.68 -40.30 14.08
CA GLU A 80 -1.67 -40.58 12.64
C GLU A 80 -1.42 -39.33 11.77
N THR A 81 -1.11 -38.20 12.40
CA THR A 81 -0.96 -36.92 11.71
C THR A 81 0.42 -36.31 11.95
N ILE A 82 1.04 -35.80 10.89
CA ILE A 82 2.33 -35.12 10.94
C ILE A 82 2.14 -33.69 10.43
N TYR A 83 2.59 -32.71 11.22
CA TYR A 83 2.54 -31.29 10.89
C TYR A 83 3.96 -30.76 10.63
N PRO A 84 4.42 -30.73 9.37
CA PRO A 84 5.69 -30.11 9.03
C PRO A 84 5.61 -28.59 9.10
N GLU A 85 6.65 -27.95 9.62
CA GLU A 85 6.81 -26.49 9.49
C GLU A 85 7.13 -26.09 8.04
N TYR A 86 7.99 -26.87 7.39
CA TYR A 86 8.41 -26.67 6.01
C TYR A 86 8.24 -27.93 5.17
N VAL A 87 7.78 -27.74 3.94
CA VAL A 87 7.76 -28.76 2.90
C VAL A 87 8.66 -28.30 1.76
N VAL A 88 9.70 -29.09 1.45
CA VAL A 88 10.59 -28.84 0.32
C VAL A 88 10.29 -29.88 -0.76
N LYS A 89 10.11 -29.43 -2.00
CA LYS A 89 10.04 -30.34 -3.15
C LYS A 89 11.44 -30.61 -3.67
N GLY A 90 11.87 -31.87 -3.61
CA GLY A 90 13.24 -32.32 -3.88
C GLY A 90 13.92 -32.84 -2.61
N THR A 91 15.19 -33.25 -2.73
CA THR A 91 16.05 -33.56 -1.58
C THR A 91 16.55 -32.26 -0.94
N TYR A 92 16.58 -32.21 0.39
CA TYR A 92 17.11 -31.08 1.15
C TYR A 92 18.46 -31.43 1.78
N ASP A 93 19.44 -31.69 0.92
CA ASP A 93 20.82 -32.05 1.26
C ASP A 93 21.83 -30.96 0.85
N PHE A 94 21.35 -29.75 0.59
CA PHE A 94 22.16 -28.68 0.00
C PHE A 94 22.04 -27.36 0.73
N THR A 95 23.11 -26.59 0.68
CA THR A 95 23.12 -25.18 1.12
C THR A 95 22.59 -24.30 0.02
N PHE A 96 22.00 -23.15 0.34
CA PHE A 96 21.54 -22.19 -0.65
C PHE A 96 21.91 -20.77 -0.22
N ASP A 97 22.04 -19.87 -1.17
CA ASP A 97 22.42 -18.46 -0.94
C ASP A 97 21.34 -17.48 -1.42
N THR A 98 20.29 -18.01 -2.04
CA THR A 98 19.31 -17.22 -2.78
C THR A 98 17.89 -17.70 -2.50
N VAL A 99 16.99 -16.71 -2.37
CA VAL A 99 15.54 -16.91 -2.31
C VAL A 99 14.92 -16.25 -3.55
N VAL A 100 14.03 -16.97 -4.21
CA VAL A 100 13.23 -16.44 -5.33
C VAL A 100 11.78 -16.43 -4.88
N VAL A 101 11.14 -15.27 -4.99
CA VAL A 101 9.78 -15.03 -4.48
C VAL A 101 8.86 -14.70 -5.65
N SER A 102 7.79 -15.45 -5.80
CA SER A 102 6.64 -15.11 -6.64
C SER A 102 5.45 -14.74 -5.77
N ILE A 103 4.80 -13.64 -6.10
CA ILE A 103 3.66 -13.09 -5.37
C ILE A 103 2.50 -12.96 -6.34
N HIS A 104 1.29 -13.30 -5.89
CA HIS A 104 0.08 -13.07 -6.67
C HIS A 104 -0.05 -11.58 -7.06
N GLY A 105 -0.31 -11.33 -8.34
CA GLY A 105 -0.39 -9.97 -8.90
C GLY A 105 0.95 -9.29 -9.19
N LEU A 106 2.09 -9.89 -8.86
CA LEU A 106 3.41 -9.28 -9.10
C LEU A 106 3.66 -9.02 -10.59
N SER A 107 3.34 -9.98 -11.45
CA SER A 107 3.46 -9.81 -12.90
C SER A 107 2.55 -8.68 -13.40
N THR A 108 1.32 -8.58 -12.89
CA THR A 108 0.38 -7.49 -13.22
C THR A 108 0.91 -6.13 -12.75
N TRP A 109 1.58 -6.10 -11.60
CA TRP A 109 2.19 -4.88 -11.05
C TRP A 109 3.39 -4.39 -11.86
N PHE A 110 4.26 -5.29 -12.31
CA PHE A 110 5.39 -4.99 -13.21
C PHE A 110 4.92 -4.65 -14.64
N ASN A 111 4.07 -5.49 -15.24
CA ASN A 111 3.73 -5.44 -16.67
C ASN A 111 2.45 -4.67 -16.99
N ASN A 112 1.98 -3.85 -16.05
CA ASN A 112 0.77 -3.01 -16.03
C ASN A 112 0.31 -2.38 -17.37
N ASN A 113 1.22 -2.06 -18.29
CA ASN A 113 0.92 -1.36 -19.56
C ASN A 113 1.33 -2.10 -20.84
N SER A 114 1.92 -3.29 -20.73
CA SER A 114 2.35 -4.04 -21.91
C SER A 114 1.15 -4.74 -22.54
N ARG A 115 0.79 -4.33 -23.75
CA ARG A 115 -0.33 -4.92 -24.51
C ARG A 115 0.20 -5.82 -25.62
N TYR A 116 -0.59 -6.83 -25.93
CA TYR A 116 -0.42 -7.54 -27.19
C TYR A 116 -0.92 -6.64 -28.32
N GLU A 117 -0.08 -6.48 -29.33
CA GLU A 117 -0.37 -5.78 -30.57
C GLU A 117 -0.46 -6.82 -31.68
N LEU A 118 -1.41 -6.64 -32.59
CA LEU A 118 -1.53 -7.47 -33.79
C LEU A 118 -0.87 -6.72 -34.94
N ASP A 119 0.14 -7.34 -35.55
CA ASP A 119 0.78 -6.85 -36.76
C ASP A 119 0.62 -7.86 -37.91
N GLU A 120 1.21 -7.54 -39.08
CA GLU A 120 1.14 -8.40 -40.27
C GLU A 120 1.85 -9.77 -40.08
N CYS A 121 2.74 -9.87 -39.10
CA CYS A 121 3.52 -11.07 -38.78
C CYS A 121 2.89 -11.91 -37.65
N GLY A 122 1.94 -11.35 -36.89
CA GLY A 122 1.16 -12.08 -35.89
C GLY A 122 0.86 -11.25 -34.64
N LEU A 123 0.63 -11.96 -33.52
CA LEU A 123 0.42 -11.33 -32.21
C LEU A 123 1.78 -11.11 -31.54
N ALA A 124 2.19 -9.85 -31.37
CA ALA A 124 3.45 -9.46 -30.75
C ALA A 124 3.18 -8.73 -29.44
N LYS A 125 4.10 -8.87 -28.47
CA LYS A 125 4.10 -8.06 -27.26
C LYS A 125 5.52 -7.62 -26.98
N LYS A 126 5.74 -6.30 -26.90
CA LYS A 126 7.04 -5.76 -26.55
C LYS A 126 7.20 -5.76 -25.03
N PHE A 127 8.19 -6.51 -24.58
CA PHE A 127 8.60 -6.55 -23.18
C PHE A 127 9.68 -5.50 -22.95
N ASP A 128 9.30 -4.24 -22.76
CA ASP A 128 10.20 -3.21 -22.21
C ASP A 128 10.33 -3.47 -20.71
N LEU A 129 11.08 -4.53 -20.37
CA LEU A 129 11.30 -4.95 -18.99
C LEU A 129 12.43 -4.11 -18.41
N ASP A 130 12.05 -3.00 -17.80
CA ASP A 130 12.94 -2.30 -16.88
C ASP A 130 13.37 -3.30 -15.78
N LYS A 131 14.68 -3.38 -15.54
CA LYS A 131 15.28 -4.25 -14.54
C LYS A 131 15.97 -3.41 -13.48
N PHE A 132 15.84 -3.81 -12.23
CA PHE A 132 16.66 -3.30 -11.14
C PHE A 132 17.52 -4.43 -10.59
N CYS A 133 18.69 -4.06 -10.06
CA CYS A 133 19.59 -4.96 -9.36
C CYS A 133 20.34 -4.13 -8.33
N GLU A 134 19.82 -4.13 -7.10
CA GLU A 134 20.30 -3.25 -6.04
C GLU A 134 20.95 -4.07 -4.93
N VAL A 135 22.01 -3.51 -4.34
CA VAL A 135 22.69 -4.13 -3.20
C VAL A 135 22.34 -3.36 -1.94
N VAL A 136 21.69 -4.03 -0.99
CA VAL A 136 21.31 -3.46 0.30
C VAL A 136 22.05 -4.13 1.45
N THR A 137 22.23 -3.40 2.55
CA THR A 137 22.77 -3.96 3.79
C THR A 137 21.63 -4.25 4.76
N TYR A 138 21.60 -5.45 5.31
CA TYR A 138 20.60 -5.85 6.30
C TYR A 138 21.27 -6.69 7.40
N GLY A 139 21.12 -6.25 8.65
CA GLY A 139 21.92 -6.78 9.76
C GLY A 139 23.42 -6.55 9.50
N GLN A 140 24.19 -7.64 9.44
CA GLN A 140 25.64 -7.61 9.18
C GLN A 140 26.01 -8.11 7.78
N HIS A 141 25.03 -8.28 6.88
CA HIS A 141 25.21 -8.93 5.59
C HIS A 141 24.71 -8.04 4.45
N LYS A 142 25.28 -8.26 3.27
CA LYS A 142 24.85 -7.62 2.03
C LYS A 142 24.00 -8.56 1.19
N TYR A 143 22.94 -8.02 0.61
CA TYR A 143 21.99 -8.74 -0.22
C TYR A 143 21.84 -8.05 -1.55
N GLU A 144 21.94 -8.81 -2.64
CA GLU A 144 21.58 -8.36 -3.99
C GLU A 144 20.12 -8.70 -4.25
N ILE A 145 19.31 -7.70 -4.60
CA ILE A 145 17.88 -7.83 -4.87
C ILE A 145 17.60 -7.41 -6.30
N GLN A 146 16.95 -8.28 -7.07
CA GLN A 146 16.66 -8.02 -8.49
C GLN A 146 15.31 -8.58 -8.91
N ASN A 147 14.68 -7.97 -9.92
CA ASN A 147 13.54 -8.56 -10.60
C ASN A 147 13.98 -9.51 -11.72
N LYS A 148 13.21 -10.58 -11.91
CA LYS A 148 13.36 -11.53 -13.03
C LYS A 148 12.01 -11.73 -13.69
N HIS A 149 12.02 -11.73 -15.01
CA HIS A 149 10.86 -12.05 -15.85
C HIS A 149 11.10 -13.36 -16.59
N SER A 150 10.06 -14.18 -16.69
CA SER A 150 10.04 -15.38 -17.51
C SER A 150 8.76 -15.45 -18.32
N CYS A 151 8.88 -15.89 -19.57
CA CYS A 151 7.75 -16.09 -20.49
C CYS A 151 7.89 -17.46 -21.13
N VAL A 152 6.83 -18.28 -21.03
CA VAL A 152 6.77 -19.60 -21.63
C VAL A 152 5.57 -19.65 -22.57
N ILE A 153 5.81 -20.03 -23.82
CA ILE A 153 4.77 -20.23 -24.82
C ILE A 153 4.60 -21.74 -25.00
N SER A 154 3.37 -22.22 -24.80
CA SER A 154 3.03 -23.64 -24.97
C SER A 154 1.94 -23.82 -26.02
N HIS A 155 2.14 -24.75 -26.95
CA HIS A 155 1.13 -25.13 -27.94
C HIS A 155 0.02 -25.95 -27.28
N LYS A 156 -1.22 -25.49 -27.41
CA LYS A 156 -2.45 -26.20 -26.98
C LYS A 156 -3.23 -26.78 -28.17
N GLY A 157 -2.75 -26.60 -29.39
CA GLY A 157 -3.34 -27.04 -30.66
C GLY A 157 -2.70 -26.27 -31.83
N GLU A 158 -3.12 -26.51 -33.07
CA GLU A 158 -2.51 -25.85 -34.26
C GLU A 158 -2.55 -24.32 -34.21
N LYS A 159 -3.64 -23.74 -33.68
CA LYS A 159 -3.84 -22.28 -33.61
C LYS A 159 -3.98 -21.74 -32.18
N ASN A 160 -3.82 -22.59 -31.18
CA ASN A 160 -4.00 -22.24 -29.77
C ASN A 160 -2.66 -22.25 -29.06
N TYR A 161 -2.27 -21.09 -28.54
CA TYR A 161 -1.06 -20.89 -27.77
C TYR A 161 -1.45 -20.43 -26.38
N LEU A 162 -0.83 -21.01 -25.35
CA LEU A 162 -0.89 -20.52 -23.99
C LEU A 162 0.44 -19.82 -23.69
N VAL A 163 0.37 -18.51 -23.50
CA VAL A 163 1.50 -17.69 -23.02
C VAL A 163 1.39 -17.57 -21.51
N SER A 164 2.44 -17.98 -20.80
CA SER A 164 2.54 -17.92 -19.35
C SER A 164 3.68 -16.98 -18.97
N GLU A 165 3.33 -15.81 -18.44
CA GLU A 165 4.26 -14.78 -17.99
C GLU A 165 4.39 -14.81 -16.47
N LYS A 166 5.61 -14.74 -15.96
CA LYS A 166 5.88 -14.77 -14.52
C LYS A 166 7.03 -13.86 -14.15
N ASP A 167 6.74 -12.90 -13.28
CA ASP A 167 7.71 -12.04 -12.64
C ASP A 167 8.01 -12.54 -11.22
N THR A 168 9.28 -12.45 -10.83
CA THR A 168 9.76 -12.86 -9.51
C THR A 168 10.77 -11.85 -8.99
N ILE A 169 10.92 -11.79 -7.67
CA ILE A 169 11.99 -11.04 -7.01
C ILE A 169 12.98 -12.05 -6.43
N GLN A 170 14.25 -11.89 -6.78
CA GLN A 170 15.34 -12.70 -6.30
C GLN A 170 16.15 -11.92 -5.27
N ILE A 171 16.46 -12.57 -4.14
CA ILE A 171 17.27 -12.03 -3.05
C ILE A 171 18.45 -12.97 -2.85
N LYS A 172 19.67 -12.50 -3.09
CA LYS A 172 20.90 -13.27 -2.94
C LYS A 172 21.74 -12.71 -1.79
N CYS A 173 22.09 -13.53 -0.81
CA CYS A 173 23.06 -13.16 0.21
C CYS A 173 24.46 -13.25 -0.38
N LEU A 174 25.23 -12.17 -0.28
CA LEU A 174 26.57 -12.09 -0.86
C LEU A 174 27.67 -12.62 0.06
N SER A 175 27.38 -12.79 1.35
CA SER A 175 28.37 -13.11 2.37
C SER A 175 28.25 -14.51 2.98
N LYS A 176 27.09 -15.18 2.84
CA LYS A 176 26.86 -16.49 3.46
C LYS A 176 25.75 -17.29 2.76
N THR A 177 25.67 -18.57 3.12
CA THR A 177 24.49 -19.40 2.89
C THR A 177 23.37 -19.00 3.85
N LEU A 178 22.13 -19.25 3.44
CA LEU A 178 20.92 -18.92 4.18
C LEU A 178 20.34 -20.15 4.89
N SER A 179 19.64 -19.91 6.00
CA SER A 179 18.73 -20.89 6.60
C SER A 179 17.30 -20.76 6.04
N LEU A 180 16.43 -21.74 6.30
CA LEU A 180 15.02 -21.66 5.91
C LEU A 180 14.26 -20.54 6.63
N ASP A 181 14.58 -20.29 7.89
CA ASP A 181 13.97 -19.18 8.65
C ASP A 181 14.37 -17.83 8.07
N GLU A 182 15.65 -17.68 7.68
CA GLU A 182 16.12 -16.49 6.96
C GLU A 182 15.41 -16.35 5.61
N ALA A 183 15.22 -17.46 4.89
CA ALA A 183 14.52 -17.45 3.61
C ALA A 183 13.06 -17.01 3.74
N LYS A 184 12.35 -17.57 4.74
CA LYS A 184 10.98 -17.21 5.10
C LYS A 184 10.88 -15.74 5.49
N HIS A 185 11.81 -15.24 6.30
CA HIS A 185 11.83 -13.83 6.70
C HIS A 185 12.06 -12.89 5.52
N LEU A 186 13.05 -13.19 4.68
CA LEU A 186 13.35 -12.38 3.48
C LEU A 186 12.18 -12.38 2.48
N ALA A 187 11.57 -13.55 2.25
CA ALA A 187 10.38 -13.64 1.40
C ALA A 187 9.22 -12.82 1.97
N TRP A 188 8.99 -12.89 3.28
CA TRP A 188 7.97 -12.09 3.95
C TRP A 188 8.25 -10.59 3.85
N LYS A 189 9.49 -10.16 4.04
CA LYS A 189 9.89 -8.74 3.87
C LYS A 189 9.56 -8.23 2.47
N ILE A 190 9.86 -9.00 1.41
CA ILE A 190 9.49 -8.60 0.04
C ILE A 190 7.97 -8.58 -0.15
N LYS A 191 7.24 -9.55 0.40
CA LYS A 191 5.77 -9.55 0.37
C LYS A 191 5.19 -8.27 0.98
N ILE A 192 5.70 -7.86 2.14
CA ILE A 192 5.27 -6.63 2.83
C ILE A 192 5.64 -5.39 2.01
N LEU A 193 6.86 -5.30 1.48
CA LEU A 193 7.29 -4.17 0.65
C LEU A 193 6.36 -3.96 -0.54
N VAL A 194 6.13 -5.01 -1.35
CA VAL A 194 5.28 -4.91 -2.54
C VAL A 194 3.81 -4.62 -2.15
N SER A 195 3.34 -5.21 -1.05
CA SER A 195 2.00 -4.94 -0.52
C SER A 195 1.81 -3.46 -0.16
N ILE A 196 2.75 -2.87 0.57
CA ILE A 196 2.75 -1.43 0.90
C ILE A 196 2.79 -0.59 -0.37
N LEU A 197 3.68 -0.90 -1.32
CA LEU A 197 3.81 -0.14 -2.57
C LEU A 197 2.52 -0.19 -3.41
N SER A 198 1.88 -1.35 -3.50
CA SER A 198 0.62 -1.53 -4.24
C SER A 198 -0.62 -1.02 -3.49
N GLY A 199 -0.54 -0.87 -2.17
CA GLY A 199 -1.67 -0.60 -1.28
C GLY A 199 -2.68 -1.76 -1.20
N GLU A 200 -2.19 -3.00 -1.18
CA GLU A 200 -3.00 -4.23 -1.19
C GLU A 200 -2.32 -5.35 -0.39
N ALA A 201 -3.09 -6.26 0.23
CA ALA A 201 -2.52 -7.41 0.93
C ALA A 201 -2.18 -8.56 -0.04
N LEU A 202 -0.94 -8.61 -0.52
CA LEU A 202 -0.52 -9.60 -1.50
C LEU A 202 -0.12 -10.93 -0.87
N SER A 203 -0.30 -12.02 -1.59
CA SER A 203 -0.05 -13.38 -1.10
C SER A 203 1.02 -14.08 -1.92
N PHE A 204 1.78 -14.99 -1.31
CA PHE A 204 2.73 -15.80 -2.06
C PHE A 204 2.01 -16.67 -3.09
N GLU A 205 2.63 -16.79 -4.27
CA GLU A 205 2.26 -17.80 -5.26
C GLU A 205 3.19 -19.01 -5.11
N ASN A 206 4.50 -18.75 -5.16
CA ASN A 206 5.55 -19.74 -4.98
C ASN A 206 6.78 -19.11 -4.36
N ILE A 207 7.56 -19.93 -3.66
CA ILE A 207 8.87 -19.56 -3.15
C ILE A 207 9.85 -20.68 -3.50
N TRP A 208 11.07 -20.30 -3.87
CA TRP A 208 12.14 -21.24 -4.15
C TRP A 208 13.43 -20.83 -3.46
N ILE A 209 14.20 -21.84 -3.12
CA ILE A 209 15.57 -21.72 -2.62
C ILE A 209 16.54 -22.19 -3.70
N VAL A 210 17.61 -21.44 -3.90
CA VAL A 210 18.54 -21.66 -4.99
C VAL A 210 19.97 -21.63 -4.47
N ASN A 211 20.74 -22.64 -4.86
CA ASN A 211 22.19 -22.58 -4.77
C ASN A 211 22.74 -22.12 -6.11
N ASN A 212 23.29 -20.90 -6.17
CA ASN A 212 23.80 -20.37 -7.43
C ASN A 212 25.02 -21.12 -7.98
N SER A 213 25.80 -21.77 -7.13
CA SER A 213 27.00 -22.51 -7.51
C SER A 213 26.65 -23.84 -8.17
N THR A 214 25.72 -24.60 -7.58
CA THR A 214 25.28 -25.90 -8.12
C THR A 214 24.10 -25.78 -9.09
N LYS A 215 23.47 -24.61 -9.17
CA LYS A 215 22.19 -24.38 -9.88
C LYS A 215 21.04 -25.27 -9.39
N GLN A 216 21.16 -25.85 -8.20
CA GLN A 216 20.09 -26.60 -7.57
C GLN A 216 18.97 -25.65 -7.14
N TYR A 217 17.74 -26.07 -7.41
CA TYR A 217 16.55 -25.23 -7.33
C TYR A 217 15.39 -26.04 -6.76
N ASN A 218 14.96 -25.72 -5.54
CA ASN A 218 13.88 -26.43 -4.87
C ASN A 218 12.76 -25.47 -4.49
N SER A 219 11.52 -25.91 -4.68
CA SER A 219 10.33 -25.20 -4.21
C SER A 219 10.13 -25.45 -2.72
N ILE A 220 9.79 -24.39 -1.98
CA ILE A 220 9.47 -24.48 -0.54
C ILE A 220 8.03 -24.05 -0.29
N TYR A 221 7.42 -24.65 0.72
CA TYR A 221 6.13 -24.28 1.25
C TYR A 221 6.18 -24.25 2.77
N TYR A 222 5.50 -23.28 3.34
CA TYR A 222 5.23 -23.15 4.77
C TYR A 222 3.86 -22.49 4.95
N SER A 223 3.30 -22.59 6.14
CA SER A 223 1.99 -22.00 6.45
C SER A 223 2.05 -20.47 6.35
N ASP A 224 1.19 -19.89 5.50
CA ASP A 224 1.02 -18.45 5.38
C ASP A 224 -0.42 -18.12 4.96
N PHE A 225 -0.87 -16.91 5.31
CA PHE A 225 -2.19 -16.43 4.92
C PHE A 225 -2.18 -15.95 3.47
N THR A 226 -3.10 -16.46 2.69
CA THR A 226 -3.37 -16.06 1.31
C THR A 226 -4.75 -15.41 1.26
N TYR A 227 -4.83 -14.18 0.76
CA TYR A 227 -6.04 -13.37 0.74
C TYR A 227 -6.72 -13.40 -0.63
N LEU A 228 -6.00 -13.09 -1.71
CA LEU A 228 -6.54 -13.03 -3.06
C LEU A 228 -5.54 -13.58 -4.09
N LYS A 229 -6.00 -14.48 -4.96
CA LYS A 229 -5.18 -15.00 -6.09
C LYS A 229 -5.01 -13.97 -7.20
N GLU A 230 -6.02 -13.11 -7.37
CA GLU A 230 -6.07 -12.03 -8.37
C GLU A 230 -6.32 -10.69 -7.65
N PRO A 231 -5.28 -10.08 -7.06
CA PRO A 231 -5.45 -8.89 -6.22
C PRO A 231 -5.73 -7.61 -7.03
N PHE A 232 -5.52 -7.62 -8.35
CA PHE A 232 -5.67 -6.45 -9.21
C PHE A 232 -6.55 -6.78 -10.41
N SER A 233 -7.65 -6.05 -10.57
CA SER A 233 -8.51 -6.16 -11.75
C SER A 233 -8.09 -5.22 -12.88
N SER A 234 -7.40 -4.13 -12.54
CA SER A 234 -6.94 -3.10 -13.47
C SER A 234 -5.65 -2.46 -12.98
N ARG A 235 -4.88 -1.89 -13.92
CA ARG A 235 -3.68 -1.09 -13.60
C ARG A 235 -3.94 0.07 -12.65
N PHE A 236 -5.16 0.59 -12.66
CA PHE A 236 -5.56 1.71 -11.82
C PHE A 236 -5.90 1.28 -10.38
N ASP A 237 -6.02 -0.02 -10.12
CA ASP A 237 -6.23 -0.54 -8.76
C ASP A 237 -4.93 -0.55 -7.94
N LEU A 238 -3.82 -0.09 -8.50
CA LEU A 238 -2.52 -0.01 -7.84
C LEU A 238 -2.33 1.38 -7.23
N PHE A 239 -1.77 1.45 -6.03
CA PHE A 239 -1.40 2.72 -5.41
C PHE A 239 -0.15 3.32 -6.08
N CYS A 240 1.01 2.65 -5.97
CA CYS A 240 2.22 2.95 -6.73
C CYS A 240 2.46 1.84 -7.77
N THR A 241 2.86 2.21 -8.98
CA THR A 241 3.16 1.25 -10.06
C THR A 241 4.67 1.00 -10.14
N ALA A 242 5.10 -0.22 -10.48
CA ALA A 242 6.51 -0.52 -10.67
C ALA A 242 7.15 0.39 -11.74
N ARG A 243 6.43 0.67 -12.84
CA ARG A 243 6.88 1.61 -13.89
C ARG A 243 7.23 2.98 -13.34
N TYR A 244 6.47 3.48 -12.36
CA TYR A 244 6.76 4.76 -11.73
C TYR A 244 8.06 4.72 -10.92
N LEU A 245 8.32 3.61 -10.21
CA LEU A 245 9.60 3.42 -9.52
C LEU A 245 10.79 3.42 -10.49
N PHE A 246 10.63 2.81 -11.68
CA PHE A 246 11.65 2.83 -12.72
C PHE A 246 11.85 4.23 -13.32
N SER A 247 10.77 4.92 -13.68
CA SER A 247 10.87 6.25 -14.31
C SER A 247 11.51 7.29 -13.42
N GLU A 248 11.29 7.19 -12.10
CA GLU A 248 11.85 8.10 -11.09
C GLU A 248 13.16 7.58 -10.46
N ASN A 249 13.69 6.44 -10.93
CA ASN A 249 14.88 5.78 -10.38
C ASN A 249 14.86 5.59 -8.84
N LEU A 250 13.75 5.07 -8.32
CA LEU A 250 13.52 4.98 -6.87
C LEU A 250 13.91 3.65 -6.23
N TRP A 251 14.25 2.62 -7.02
CA TRP A 251 14.47 1.26 -6.49
C TRP A 251 15.58 1.18 -5.44
N GLU A 252 16.74 1.76 -5.71
CA GLU A 252 17.87 1.77 -4.76
C GLU A 252 17.47 2.44 -3.43
N THR A 253 16.85 3.63 -3.51
CA THR A 253 16.42 4.40 -2.33
C THR A 253 15.37 3.64 -1.52
N VAL A 254 14.35 3.09 -2.20
CA VAL A 254 13.25 2.35 -1.56
C VAL A 254 13.78 1.09 -0.87
N LEU A 255 14.61 0.30 -1.55
CA LEU A 255 15.14 -0.94 -0.99
C LEU A 255 16.09 -0.65 0.17
N THR A 256 17.01 0.32 0.02
CA THR A 256 17.92 0.70 1.10
C THR A 256 17.15 1.13 2.34
N ASN A 257 16.23 2.09 2.21
CA ASN A 257 15.45 2.59 3.34
C ASN A 257 14.55 1.51 3.97
N PHE A 258 13.95 0.62 3.17
CA PHE A 258 13.10 -0.46 3.66
C PHE A 258 13.85 -1.48 4.50
N PHE A 259 15.09 -1.81 4.13
CA PHE A 259 15.90 -2.77 4.88
C PHE A 259 16.63 -2.15 6.08
N GLU A 260 16.96 -0.85 6.03
CA GLU A 260 17.64 -0.15 7.13
C GLU A 260 16.70 0.32 8.25
N ASN A 261 15.47 0.75 7.91
CA ASN A 261 14.54 1.29 8.89
C ASN A 261 13.74 0.17 9.60
N ASP A 262 13.94 0.04 10.91
CA ASP A 262 13.31 -1.00 11.74
C ASP A 262 11.79 -0.86 11.87
N HIS A 263 11.23 0.30 11.52
CA HIS A 263 9.78 0.49 11.41
C HIS A 263 9.15 -0.46 10.38
N PHE A 264 9.84 -0.82 9.30
CA PHE A 264 9.33 -1.77 8.31
C PHE A 264 9.30 -3.23 8.78
N GLU A 265 9.94 -3.53 9.91
CA GLU A 265 9.87 -4.84 10.56
C GLU A 265 8.87 -4.83 11.73
N LYS A 266 8.74 -3.72 12.44
CA LYS A 266 7.97 -3.65 13.70
C LYS A 266 6.60 -2.98 13.57
N LEU A 267 6.47 -2.00 12.67
CA LEU A 267 5.33 -1.09 12.57
C LEU A 267 4.56 -1.25 11.26
N TRP A 268 5.20 -0.99 10.13
CA TRP A 268 4.52 -0.98 8.83
C TRP A 268 3.95 -2.33 8.37
N PRO A 269 4.36 -3.51 8.87
CA PRO A 269 3.63 -4.75 8.64
C PRO A 269 2.15 -4.70 9.08
N GLN A 270 1.78 -3.82 10.01
CA GLN A 270 0.36 -3.63 10.36
C GLN A 270 -0.47 -3.03 9.21
N LEU A 271 0.14 -2.32 8.24
CA LEU A 271 -0.57 -1.86 7.04
C LEU A 271 -1.08 -3.04 6.21
N TYR A 272 -0.28 -4.10 6.10
CA TYR A 272 -0.68 -5.33 5.43
C TYR A 272 -1.95 -5.91 6.07
N SER A 273 -1.99 -5.98 7.40
CA SER A 273 -3.18 -6.44 8.13
C SER A 273 -4.40 -5.54 7.93
N ILE A 274 -4.20 -4.21 7.82
CA ILE A 274 -5.28 -3.26 7.51
C ILE A 274 -5.86 -3.52 6.12
N PHE A 275 -5.02 -3.76 5.11
CA PHE A 275 -5.50 -4.05 3.76
C PHE A 275 -6.32 -5.34 3.68
N SER A 276 -5.96 -6.33 4.52
CA SER A 276 -6.64 -7.62 4.57
C SER A 276 -7.78 -7.72 5.59
N TYR A 277 -8.12 -6.64 6.30
CA TYR A 277 -9.06 -6.73 7.41
C TYR A 277 -10.48 -6.98 6.92
N GLU A 278 -11.03 -8.15 7.28
CA GLU A 278 -12.42 -8.51 7.06
C GLU A 278 -13.16 -8.53 8.40
N GLY A 279 -13.94 -7.48 8.67
CA GLY A 279 -14.68 -7.38 9.92
C GLY A 279 -15.54 -6.11 10.00
N SER A 280 -16.01 -5.80 11.20
CA SER A 280 -16.85 -4.63 11.44
C SER A 280 -16.09 -3.32 11.28
N TRP A 281 -16.75 -2.31 10.70
CA TRP A 281 -16.15 -1.02 10.35
C TRP A 281 -15.47 -0.29 11.52
N HIS A 282 -15.98 -0.43 12.76
CA HIS A 282 -15.41 0.27 13.92
C HIS A 282 -14.08 -0.32 14.37
N PHE A 283 -13.87 -1.64 14.20
CA PHE A 283 -12.61 -2.30 14.54
C PHE A 283 -11.58 -2.04 13.44
N ASP A 284 -12.03 -2.01 12.18
CA ASP A 284 -11.22 -1.53 11.06
C ASP A 284 -10.73 -0.10 11.32
N PHE A 285 -11.64 0.83 11.65
CA PHE A 285 -11.28 2.21 12.01
C PHE A 285 -10.28 2.24 13.18
N MET A 286 -10.57 1.52 14.26
CA MET A 286 -9.71 1.45 15.44
C MET A 286 -8.29 0.98 15.09
N ASN A 287 -8.13 -0.01 14.21
CA ASN A 287 -6.81 -0.51 13.78
C ASN A 287 -5.96 0.59 13.14
N HIS A 288 -6.57 1.47 12.34
CA HIS A 288 -5.88 2.62 11.75
C HIS A 288 -5.41 3.61 12.83
N VAL A 289 -6.26 3.90 13.83
CA VAL A 289 -5.93 4.82 14.93
C VAL A 289 -4.83 4.26 15.81
N ILE A 290 -4.87 2.95 16.11
CA ILE A 290 -3.82 2.26 16.87
C ILE A 290 -2.48 2.36 16.14
N LEU A 291 -2.46 2.13 14.82
CA LEU A 291 -1.24 2.24 14.03
C LEU A 291 -0.68 3.67 14.05
N LEU A 292 -1.55 4.69 13.92
CA LEU A 292 -1.15 6.09 14.03
C LEU A 292 -0.60 6.42 15.43
N ASP A 293 -1.27 6.02 16.51
CA ASP A 293 -0.80 6.26 17.89
C ASP A 293 0.55 5.58 18.13
N ARG A 294 0.74 4.37 17.62
CA ARG A 294 2.03 3.65 17.70
C ARG A 294 3.13 4.40 16.95
N TYR A 295 2.87 4.86 15.72
CA TYR A 295 3.81 5.69 14.97
C TYR A 295 4.17 6.97 15.73
N CYS A 296 3.17 7.72 16.21
CA CYS A 296 3.38 8.94 16.98
C CYS A 296 4.17 8.70 18.27
N SER A 297 4.01 7.53 18.91
CA SER A 297 4.79 7.13 20.08
C SER A 297 6.25 6.91 19.73
N LEU A 298 6.54 6.18 18.64
CA LEU A 298 7.91 5.97 18.17
C LEU A 298 8.62 7.28 17.84
N ILE A 299 7.93 8.23 17.19
CA ILE A 299 8.48 9.55 16.89
C ILE A 299 8.72 10.36 18.16
N ALA A 300 7.78 10.35 19.11
CA ALA A 300 7.92 11.02 20.39
C ALA A 300 9.11 10.46 21.17
N ASP A 301 9.24 9.13 21.27
CA ASP A 301 10.33 8.46 21.98
C ASP A 301 11.68 8.74 21.33
N LYS A 302 11.79 8.59 19.99
CA LYS A 302 13.02 8.87 19.23
C LYS A 302 13.50 10.31 19.41
N ARG A 303 12.59 11.25 19.65
CA ARG A 303 12.89 12.67 19.87
C ARG A 303 12.82 13.11 21.33
N ASN A 304 12.71 12.16 22.28
CA ASN A 304 12.62 12.42 23.72
C ASN A 304 11.50 13.42 24.12
N PHE A 305 10.38 13.42 23.39
CA PHE A 305 9.25 14.28 23.68
C PHE A 305 8.51 13.83 24.94
N LYS A 306 8.45 14.71 25.95
CA LYS A 306 7.84 14.42 27.27
C LYS A 306 6.46 15.05 27.47
N GLY A 307 5.89 15.64 26.42
CA GLY A 307 4.59 16.29 26.50
C GLY A 307 4.64 17.63 27.24
N LEU A 308 3.54 18.37 27.17
CA LEU A 308 3.33 19.51 28.05
C LEU A 308 3.01 18.96 29.43
N LYS A 309 3.90 19.22 30.40
CA LYS A 309 3.60 18.99 31.81
C LYS A 309 2.53 20.00 32.21
N TRP A 310 1.34 19.53 32.56
CA TRP A 310 0.49 20.35 33.41
C TRP A 310 1.21 20.58 34.72
N ASP A 311 1.22 21.83 35.19
CA ASP A 311 1.63 22.17 36.53
C ASP A 311 0.57 21.64 37.51
N ASN A 312 0.64 20.32 37.74
CA ASN A 312 -0.25 19.63 38.65
C ASN A 312 -0.06 20.13 40.08
N GLU A 313 1.04 20.81 40.43
CA GLU A 313 1.20 21.40 41.76
C GLU A 313 0.37 22.67 41.89
N ALA A 314 0.40 23.57 40.91
CA ALA A 314 -0.49 24.74 40.89
C ALA A 314 -1.98 24.33 40.83
N LEU A 315 -2.32 23.31 40.02
CA LEU A 315 -3.69 22.81 39.93
C LEU A 315 -4.13 22.12 41.23
N LYS A 316 -3.26 21.32 41.87
CA LYS A 316 -3.52 20.72 43.19
C LYS A 316 -3.73 21.80 44.24
N LEU A 317 -2.89 22.83 44.25
CA LEU A 317 -3.00 23.96 45.17
C LEU A 317 -4.31 24.72 44.97
N GLN A 318 -4.72 24.99 43.73
CA GLN A 318 -6.00 25.64 43.42
C GLN A 318 -7.20 24.77 43.82
N LEU A 319 -7.15 23.46 43.56
CA LEU A 319 -8.19 22.52 43.98
C LEU A 319 -8.28 22.40 45.51
N GLU A 320 -7.15 22.39 46.20
CA GLU A 320 -7.11 22.40 47.67
C GLU A 320 -7.71 23.70 48.23
N GLN A 321 -7.39 24.85 47.65
CA GLN A 321 -7.95 26.16 48.02
C GLN A 321 -9.47 26.24 47.79
N GLU A 322 -9.96 25.78 46.63
CA GLU A 322 -11.39 25.74 46.33
C GLU A 322 -12.16 24.79 47.25
N ILE A 323 -11.56 23.67 47.67
CA ILE A 323 -12.16 22.76 48.65
C ILE A 323 -12.26 23.42 50.03
N GLU A 324 -11.26 24.20 50.44
CA GLU A 324 -11.32 24.95 51.69
C GLU A 324 -12.38 26.05 51.67
N LEU A 325 -12.61 26.68 50.51
CA LEU A 325 -13.69 27.65 50.30
C LEU A 325 -15.08 26.97 50.33
N PHE A 326 -15.25 25.85 49.62
CA PHE A 326 -16.50 25.08 49.59
C PHE A 326 -16.86 24.47 50.96
N ALA A 327 -15.84 24.11 51.75
CA ALA A 327 -15.98 23.54 53.08
C ALA A 327 -16.66 24.46 54.11
N LYS A 328 -16.81 25.76 53.81
CA LYS A 328 -17.58 26.71 54.61
C LYS A 328 -19.11 26.53 54.47
N ASN A 329 -19.59 25.85 53.43
CA ASN A 329 -21.02 25.75 53.09
C ASN A 329 -21.65 24.33 53.22
N GLY A 330 -20.93 23.36 53.78
CA GLY A 330 -21.53 22.13 54.33
C GLY A 330 -21.30 20.80 53.59
N THR A 331 -21.33 19.73 54.40
CA THR A 331 -21.03 18.30 54.20
C THR A 331 -19.57 17.85 54.06
N ASP A 332 -19.21 16.89 54.93
CA ASP A 332 -17.88 16.35 55.19
C ASP A 332 -17.48 15.27 54.15
N LYS A 333 -17.20 15.69 52.91
CA LYS A 333 -16.52 14.85 51.90
C LYS A 333 -15.03 15.19 51.74
N ARG A 334 -14.46 15.98 52.66
CA ARG A 334 -13.10 16.56 52.58
C ARG A 334 -12.02 15.50 52.43
N LYS A 335 -12.10 14.43 53.22
CA LYS A 335 -11.13 13.33 53.19
C LYS A 335 -11.15 12.59 51.85
N THR A 336 -12.33 12.38 51.28
CA THR A 336 -12.50 11.72 49.97
C THR A 336 -11.94 12.58 48.84
N VAL A 337 -12.20 13.89 48.82
CA VAL A 337 -11.69 14.77 47.77
C VAL A 337 -10.17 15.00 47.92
N LYS A 338 -9.65 15.19 49.14
CA LYS A 338 -8.19 15.24 49.38
C LYS A 338 -7.50 13.94 49.00
N HIS A 339 -8.15 12.78 49.21
CA HIS A 339 -7.65 11.49 48.75
C HIS A 339 -7.64 11.40 47.21
N ILE A 340 -8.66 11.88 46.51
CA ILE A 340 -8.68 11.91 45.03
C ILE A 340 -7.55 12.82 44.50
N ILE A 341 -7.36 14.01 45.09
CA ILE A 341 -6.32 14.96 44.69
C ILE A 341 -4.91 14.40 44.90
N SER A 342 -4.66 13.72 46.03
CA SER A 342 -3.36 13.09 46.29
C SER A 342 -3.05 11.95 45.30
N HIS A 343 -4.08 11.36 44.69
CA HIS A 343 -3.96 10.34 43.64
C HIS A 343 -3.90 10.89 42.21
N ILE A 344 -4.00 12.21 42.01
CA ILE A 344 -3.71 12.84 40.72
C ILE A 344 -2.20 12.71 40.48
N LYS A 345 -1.83 11.67 39.73
CA LYS A 345 -0.47 11.45 39.22
C LYS A 345 -0.36 12.08 37.84
N ALA A 346 0.69 12.88 37.62
CA ALA A 346 1.09 13.23 36.27
C ALA A 346 1.48 11.94 35.54
N SER A 347 0.79 11.60 34.46
CA SER A 347 1.32 10.58 33.55
C SER A 347 2.65 11.09 33.01
N LYS A 348 3.73 10.32 33.17
CA LYS A 348 5.02 10.61 32.53
C LYS A 348 4.97 10.40 31.01
N ILE A 349 3.94 9.69 30.52
CA ILE A 349 3.75 9.36 29.12
C ILE A 349 2.78 10.39 28.53
N PRO A 350 3.17 11.12 27.46
CA PRO A 350 2.28 12.08 26.81
C PRO A 350 1.03 11.40 26.24
N PRO A 351 -0.15 12.02 26.37
CA PRO A 351 -1.38 11.48 25.81
C PRO A 351 -1.31 11.47 24.27
N PHE A 352 -2.09 10.60 23.63
CA PHE A 352 -2.14 10.45 22.17
C PHE A 352 -2.25 11.79 21.44
N LYS A 353 -3.13 12.70 21.89
CA LYS A 353 -3.31 14.03 21.29
C LYS A 353 -2.01 14.83 21.22
N GLN A 354 -1.26 14.91 22.31
CA GLN A 354 0.02 15.64 22.33
C GLN A 354 1.07 14.98 21.44
N LYS A 355 1.14 13.63 21.41
CA LYS A 355 2.06 12.90 20.52
C LYS A 355 1.69 13.11 19.05
N TYR A 356 0.40 13.13 18.73
CA TYR A 356 -0.13 13.39 17.40
C TYR A 356 0.24 14.80 16.95
N GLU A 357 -0.11 15.84 17.72
CA GLU A 357 0.22 17.24 17.42
C GLU A 357 1.73 17.42 17.24
N PHE A 358 2.55 16.85 18.13
CA PHE A 358 4.01 16.86 18.02
C PHE A 358 4.49 16.22 16.71
N THR A 359 3.95 15.04 16.35
CA THR A 359 4.32 14.34 15.11
C THR A 359 3.90 15.12 13.88
N MET A 360 2.71 15.72 13.88
CA MET A 360 2.19 16.51 12.78
C MET A 360 3.07 17.74 12.49
N ASN A 361 3.83 18.27 13.45
CA ASN A 361 4.78 19.37 13.20
C ASN A 361 5.89 19.02 12.20
N PHE A 362 6.16 17.74 11.96
CA PHE A 362 7.15 17.29 10.97
C PHE A 362 6.55 17.00 9.59
N ILE A 363 5.25 17.16 9.42
CA ILE A 363 4.55 17.01 8.15
C ILE A 363 4.35 18.41 7.57
N SER A 364 4.62 18.58 6.27
CA SER A 364 4.42 19.86 5.59
C SER A 364 2.95 20.28 5.63
N ASN A 365 2.73 21.60 5.62
CA ASN A 365 1.38 22.14 5.58
C ASN A 365 0.65 21.72 4.31
N ASP A 366 1.31 21.70 3.16
CA ASP A 366 0.73 21.25 1.89
C ASP A 366 0.12 19.84 1.99
N VAL A 367 0.81 18.90 2.64
CA VAL A 367 0.29 17.53 2.83
C VAL A 367 -0.88 17.51 3.80
N LYS A 368 -0.83 18.31 4.88
CA LYS A 368 -1.95 18.44 5.83
C LYS A 368 -3.18 19.03 5.15
N GLU A 369 -3.00 20.06 4.34
CA GLU A 369 -4.07 20.71 3.59
C GLU A 369 -4.66 19.80 2.51
N MET A 370 -3.83 18.99 1.86
CA MET A 370 -4.29 17.95 0.93
C MET A 370 -5.18 16.91 1.62
N ILE A 371 -4.74 16.35 2.76
CA ILE A 371 -5.51 15.34 3.49
C ILE A 371 -6.76 15.95 4.14
N ALA A 372 -6.66 17.21 4.59
CA ALA A 372 -7.74 18.05 5.09
C ALA A 372 -8.49 17.49 6.31
N PHE A 373 -7.76 17.03 7.34
CA PHE A 373 -8.36 16.73 8.64
C PHE A 373 -8.93 17.98 9.29
N LYS A 374 -10.15 17.87 9.83
CA LYS A 374 -10.80 18.90 10.66
C LYS A 374 -10.43 18.71 12.12
N GLU A 375 -10.58 19.75 12.94
CA GLU A 375 -10.34 19.66 14.39
C GLU A 375 -11.19 18.54 15.03
N ASP A 376 -12.48 18.49 14.71
CA ASP A 376 -13.41 17.46 15.20
C ASP A 376 -13.04 16.02 14.77
N ASP A 377 -12.24 15.85 13.70
CA ASP A 377 -11.89 14.51 13.22
C ASP A 377 -11.03 13.78 14.25
N PHE A 378 -10.18 14.49 14.99
CA PHE A 378 -9.36 13.88 16.03
C PHE A 378 -10.21 13.37 17.19
N ASP A 379 -11.20 14.16 17.63
CA ASP A 379 -12.09 13.77 18.72
C ASP A 379 -12.95 12.56 18.31
N LEU A 380 -13.37 12.49 17.05
CA LEU A 380 -14.03 11.31 16.49
C LEU A 380 -13.10 10.08 16.50
N MET A 381 -11.85 10.21 16.02
CA MET A 381 -10.87 9.13 16.01
C MET A 381 -10.66 8.56 17.42
N LYS A 382 -10.53 9.44 18.41
CA LYS A 382 -10.36 9.06 19.82
C LYS A 382 -11.63 8.39 20.37
N ALA A 383 -12.80 8.95 20.12
CA ALA A 383 -14.07 8.42 20.61
C ALA A 383 -14.33 7.00 20.08
N ILE A 384 -14.13 6.76 18.78
CA ILE A 384 -14.32 5.44 18.17
C ILE A 384 -13.34 4.43 18.78
N ARG A 385 -12.05 4.79 18.91
CA ARG A 385 -11.05 3.93 19.54
C ARG A 385 -11.45 3.54 20.96
N ASP A 386 -11.82 4.52 21.78
CA ASP A 386 -12.14 4.29 23.19
C ASP A 386 -13.42 3.45 23.32
N GLN A 387 -14.46 3.74 22.54
CA GLN A 387 -15.72 2.97 22.55
C GLN A 387 -15.50 1.54 22.09
N ALA A 388 -14.79 1.33 20.97
CA ALA A 388 -14.51 0.00 20.45
C ALA A 388 -13.63 -0.83 21.41
N ALA A 389 -12.59 -0.24 21.98
CA ALA A 389 -11.70 -0.91 22.93
C ALA A 389 -12.41 -1.31 24.24
N HIS A 390 -13.42 -0.54 24.66
CA HIS A 390 -14.23 -0.84 25.85
C HIS A 390 -15.50 -1.65 25.55
N GLY A 391 -15.70 -2.11 24.31
CA GLY A 391 -16.89 -2.87 23.92
C GLY A 391 -18.20 -2.08 24.08
N SER A 392 -18.11 -0.75 24.10
CA SER A 392 -19.27 0.14 24.19
C SER A 392 -19.92 0.32 22.82
N GLU A 393 -21.19 0.70 22.80
CA GLU A 393 -21.88 1.05 21.56
C GLU A 393 -21.15 2.21 20.85
N VAL A 394 -20.68 1.96 19.63
CA VAL A 394 -19.96 2.95 18.83
C VAL A 394 -20.97 3.89 18.17
N LYS A 395 -21.01 5.14 18.63
CA LYS A 395 -21.93 6.15 18.12
C LYS A 395 -21.38 6.75 16.83
N THR A 396 -22.23 6.83 15.81
CA THR A 396 -21.94 7.55 14.58
C THR A 396 -22.31 9.02 14.70
N LYS A 397 -21.64 9.88 13.94
CA LYS A 397 -21.95 11.32 13.83
C LYS A 397 -23.36 11.53 13.27
N GLU A 398 -23.76 10.68 12.33
CA GLU A 398 -25.10 10.65 11.76
C GLU A 398 -25.79 9.33 12.18
N SER A 399 -26.93 9.41 12.86
CA SER A 399 -27.61 8.27 13.53
C SER A 399 -27.94 7.04 12.65
N LYS A 400 -27.74 7.09 11.33
CA LYS A 400 -28.00 6.00 10.38
C LYS A 400 -26.96 5.86 9.26
N SER A 401 -25.84 6.56 9.37
CA SER A 401 -24.84 6.64 8.31
C SER A 401 -23.45 6.60 8.93
N ILE A 402 -22.58 5.75 8.38
CA ILE A 402 -21.15 5.67 8.72
C ILE A 402 -20.30 6.45 7.71
N SER A 403 -20.92 7.24 6.82
CA SER A 403 -20.23 7.83 5.67
C SER A 403 -19.12 8.79 6.11
N TYR A 404 -19.37 9.56 7.17
CA TYR A 404 -18.39 10.49 7.71
C TYR A 404 -17.18 9.74 8.31
N GLU A 405 -17.44 8.70 9.09
CA GLU A 405 -16.44 7.84 9.71
C GLU A 405 -15.60 7.13 8.63
N VAL A 406 -16.23 6.64 7.57
CA VAL A 406 -15.54 6.02 6.43
C VAL A 406 -14.62 7.04 5.73
N ILE A 407 -15.06 8.29 5.54
CA ILE A 407 -14.21 9.35 4.97
C ILE A 407 -12.99 9.61 5.86
N VAL A 408 -13.19 9.80 7.18
CA VAL A 408 -12.10 10.06 8.13
C VAL A 408 -11.13 8.87 8.20
N LYS A 409 -11.64 7.64 8.24
CA LYS A 409 -10.84 6.41 8.19
C LYS A 409 -9.97 6.35 6.93
N ASN A 410 -10.56 6.65 5.78
CA ASN A 410 -9.84 6.61 4.51
C ASN A 410 -8.77 7.71 4.40
N ARG A 411 -9.04 8.92 4.93
CA ARG A 411 -8.01 9.96 5.10
C ARG A 411 -6.87 9.51 6.00
N LEU A 412 -7.21 8.80 7.09
CA LEU A 412 -6.23 8.24 8.01
C LEU A 412 -5.36 7.17 7.34
N LEU A 413 -5.95 6.29 6.53
CA LEU A 413 -5.17 5.33 5.75
C LEU A 413 -4.20 6.03 4.79
N VAL A 414 -4.64 7.11 4.15
CA VAL A 414 -3.77 7.88 3.24
C VAL A 414 -2.65 8.60 3.99
N LEU A 415 -2.92 9.12 5.19
CA LEU A 415 -1.88 9.65 6.06
C LEU A 415 -0.86 8.56 6.43
N LEU A 416 -1.31 7.37 6.83
CA LEU A 416 -0.43 6.25 7.17
C LEU A 416 0.42 5.79 5.97
N MET A 417 -0.19 5.76 4.78
CA MET A 417 0.52 5.52 3.52
C MET A 417 1.55 6.61 3.22
N TYR A 418 1.21 7.88 3.44
CA TYR A 418 2.16 8.98 3.28
C TYR A 418 3.37 8.82 4.20
N LEU A 419 3.13 8.49 5.47
CA LEU A 419 4.18 8.31 6.46
C LEU A 419 5.10 7.15 6.11
N SER A 420 4.55 6.01 5.69
CA SER A 420 5.37 4.87 5.26
C SER A 420 6.14 5.17 3.97
N PHE A 421 5.54 5.84 2.99
CA PHE A 421 6.22 6.23 1.75
C PHE A 421 7.32 7.25 1.99
N ASN A 422 7.10 8.22 2.89
CA ASN A 422 8.12 9.17 3.30
C ASN A 422 9.33 8.45 3.95
N GLU A 423 9.08 7.42 4.77
CA GLU A 423 10.15 6.58 5.32
C GLU A 423 10.81 5.65 4.30
N LEU A 424 10.16 5.33 3.18
CA LEU A 424 10.78 4.69 2.01
C LEU A 424 11.65 5.67 1.20
N GLY A 425 11.63 6.97 1.51
CA GLY A 425 12.38 8.01 0.81
C GLY A 425 11.62 8.70 -0.33
N PHE A 426 10.30 8.53 -0.42
CA PHE A 426 9.50 9.29 -1.37
C PHE A 426 9.45 10.77 -0.99
N LYS A 427 9.59 11.64 -1.99
CA LYS A 427 9.25 13.06 -1.86
C LYS A 427 7.73 13.24 -1.87
N GLN A 428 7.25 14.36 -1.34
CA GLN A 428 5.83 14.71 -1.29
C GLN A 428 5.18 14.68 -2.69
N GLN A 429 5.89 15.21 -3.70
CA GLN A 429 5.45 15.16 -5.09
C GLN A 429 5.26 13.72 -5.58
N HIS A 430 6.19 12.81 -5.28
CA HIS A 430 6.07 11.42 -5.71
C HIS A 430 4.82 10.75 -5.12
N PHE A 431 4.53 11.01 -3.85
CA PHE A 431 3.32 10.50 -3.20
C PHE A 431 2.04 11.08 -3.81
N ALA A 432 2.02 12.39 -4.08
CA ALA A 432 0.88 13.06 -4.71
C ALA A 432 0.60 12.53 -6.13
N VAL A 433 1.65 12.23 -6.91
CA VAL A 433 1.52 11.59 -8.22
C VAL A 433 0.89 10.20 -8.12
N CYS A 434 1.27 9.39 -7.12
CA CYS A 434 0.63 8.09 -6.86
C CYS A 434 -0.87 8.27 -6.54
N LEU A 435 -1.22 9.24 -5.69
CA LEU A 435 -2.62 9.56 -5.36
C LEU A 435 -3.45 10.01 -6.57
N ASP A 436 -2.83 10.67 -7.55
CA ASP A 436 -3.54 11.13 -8.74
C ASP A 436 -3.80 10.02 -9.76
N ARG A 437 -2.91 9.02 -9.83
CA ARG A 437 -2.98 7.94 -10.82
C ARG A 437 -3.79 6.73 -10.37
N THR A 438 -4.07 6.62 -9.07
CA THR A 438 -4.76 5.46 -8.49
C THR A 438 -6.28 5.63 -8.42
N LEU A 439 -7.01 4.53 -8.64
CA LEU A 439 -8.46 4.40 -8.45
C LEU A 439 -8.81 3.57 -7.20
N LYS A 440 -7.83 3.29 -6.32
CA LYS A 440 -8.06 2.62 -5.04
C LYS A 440 -9.24 3.25 -4.30
N LYS A 441 -10.16 2.39 -3.82
CA LYS A 441 -11.40 2.82 -3.16
C LYS A 441 -11.14 3.76 -1.99
N PHE A 442 -10.17 3.42 -1.13
CA PHE A 442 -9.83 4.27 0.02
C PHE A 442 -9.34 5.66 -0.38
N VAL A 443 -8.59 5.78 -1.49
CA VAL A 443 -8.15 7.08 -2.02
C VAL A 443 -9.35 7.88 -2.53
N ARG A 444 -10.20 7.27 -3.36
CA ARG A 444 -11.37 7.96 -3.94
C ARG A 444 -12.40 8.37 -2.88
N SER A 445 -12.53 7.61 -1.82
CA SER A 445 -13.49 7.82 -0.74
C SER A 445 -12.95 8.67 0.42
N ALA A 446 -11.67 9.09 0.39
CA ALA A 446 -11.10 9.97 1.41
C ALA A 446 -11.51 11.44 1.27
N ASN A 447 -12.12 11.84 0.14
CA ASN A 447 -12.62 13.20 -0.09
C ASN A 447 -11.56 14.30 0.23
N PHE A 448 -10.39 14.21 -0.40
CA PHE A 448 -9.28 15.14 -0.21
C PHE A 448 -9.59 16.55 -0.69
N ASN A 449 -8.75 17.50 -0.27
CA ASN A 449 -8.65 18.77 -0.97
C ASN A 449 -7.98 18.55 -2.33
N LYS A 450 -8.81 18.40 -3.37
CA LYS A 450 -8.36 18.10 -4.74
C LYS A 450 -7.36 19.14 -5.26
N LYS A 451 -7.56 20.42 -4.93
CA LYS A 451 -6.71 21.53 -5.36
C LYS A 451 -5.28 21.38 -4.84
N GLU A 452 -5.14 21.14 -3.55
CA GLU A 452 -3.81 20.96 -2.93
C GLU A 452 -3.14 19.68 -3.40
N LYS A 453 -3.91 18.61 -3.64
CA LYS A 453 -3.40 17.39 -4.27
C LYS A 453 -2.80 17.67 -5.65
N ASP A 454 -3.52 18.41 -6.49
CA ASP A 454 -3.07 18.74 -7.84
C ASP A 454 -1.84 19.65 -7.82
N ARG A 455 -1.80 20.63 -6.91
CA ARG A 455 -0.65 21.51 -6.67
C ARG A 455 0.59 20.71 -6.28
N LEU A 456 0.46 19.81 -5.29
CA LEU A 456 1.54 18.95 -4.84
C LEU A 456 2.05 17.99 -5.92
N ALA A 457 1.15 17.44 -6.74
CA ALA A 457 1.52 16.53 -7.82
C ALA A 457 2.27 17.28 -8.94
N GLY A 458 1.98 18.57 -9.16
CA GLY A 458 2.56 19.37 -10.23
C GLY A 458 2.06 19.01 -11.63
N ASN A 459 1.02 18.16 -11.73
CA ASN A 459 0.48 17.70 -13.02
C ASN A 459 -0.59 18.62 -13.60
N VAL A 460 -1.07 19.59 -12.82
CA VAL A 460 -2.11 20.55 -13.22
C VAL A 460 -1.52 21.96 -13.09
N PRO A 461 -1.47 22.74 -14.17
CA PRO A 461 -0.94 24.10 -14.12
C PRO A 461 -1.85 25.05 -13.32
N PHE A 462 -1.20 25.99 -12.63
CA PHE A 462 -1.80 27.12 -11.94
C PHE A 462 -1.39 28.38 -12.69
N ILE A 463 -2.34 29.00 -13.39
CA ILE A 463 -2.09 30.12 -14.31
C ILE A 463 -2.56 31.42 -13.66
N PRO A 464 -1.66 32.38 -13.38
CA PRO A 464 -2.04 33.70 -12.89
C PRO A 464 -2.68 34.52 -14.02
N LEU A 465 -3.90 34.99 -13.79
CA LEU A 465 -4.60 35.90 -14.68
C LEU A 465 -4.24 37.34 -14.37
N SER A 466 -4.07 38.14 -15.41
CA SER A 466 -3.78 39.58 -15.26
C SER A 466 -5.02 40.42 -14.95
N HIS A 467 -6.23 39.86 -15.05
CA HIS A 467 -7.49 40.55 -14.79
C HIS A 467 -8.47 39.63 -14.03
N ASP A 468 -9.53 40.21 -13.48
CA ASP A 468 -10.56 39.49 -12.73
C ASP A 468 -11.29 38.46 -13.59
N PHE A 469 -11.56 37.30 -12.98
CA PHE A 469 -12.31 36.20 -13.59
C PHE A 469 -13.75 36.20 -13.12
N ASN A 470 -14.70 36.34 -14.04
CA ASN A 470 -16.12 36.19 -13.73
C ASN A 470 -16.54 34.72 -13.80
N LYS A 471 -16.55 34.04 -12.65
CA LYS A 471 -16.95 32.63 -12.53
C LYS A 471 -18.38 32.34 -12.98
N ASP A 472 -19.29 33.32 -12.91
CA ASP A 472 -20.70 33.13 -13.25
C ASP A 472 -20.91 33.05 -14.78
N LYS A 473 -19.98 33.59 -15.56
CA LYS A 473 -19.96 33.45 -17.03
C LYS A 473 -19.50 32.07 -17.53
N TYR A 474 -18.81 31.28 -16.69
CA TYR A 474 -18.12 30.06 -17.12
C TYR A 474 -18.50 28.82 -16.26
N PRO A 475 -19.74 28.31 -16.36
CA PRO A 475 -20.16 27.15 -15.59
C PRO A 475 -19.48 25.84 -16.02
N ARG A 476 -19.28 24.95 -15.04
CA ARG A 476 -18.28 23.86 -15.02
C ARG A 476 -18.36 22.74 -16.08
N SER A 477 -19.32 22.68 -17.00
CA SER A 477 -19.60 21.41 -17.71
C SER A 477 -19.43 21.35 -19.22
N ARG A 478 -19.28 22.46 -19.98
CA ARG A 478 -19.19 22.40 -21.46
C ARG A 478 -18.30 23.45 -22.17
N PHE A 479 -17.67 24.35 -21.42
CA PHE A 479 -16.99 25.52 -21.98
C PHE A 479 -15.49 25.28 -22.15
N TYR A 480 -14.93 25.60 -23.32
CA TYR A 480 -13.49 25.74 -23.48
C TYR A 480 -13.12 27.19 -23.17
N VAL A 481 -12.37 27.43 -22.09
CA VAL A 481 -11.87 28.77 -21.79
C VAL A 481 -10.66 29.04 -22.68
N VAL A 482 -10.70 30.11 -23.46
CA VAL A 482 -9.59 30.50 -24.34
C VAL A 482 -8.74 31.54 -23.62
N LEU A 483 -7.46 31.21 -23.42
CA LEU A 483 -6.47 32.11 -22.84
C LEU A 483 -5.53 32.64 -23.93
N LYS A 484 -5.34 33.95 -23.96
CA LYS A 484 -4.22 34.60 -24.65
C LYS A 484 -3.03 34.67 -23.70
N HIS A 485 -1.91 34.10 -24.11
CA HIS A 485 -0.66 34.11 -23.39
C HIS A 485 0.35 34.99 -24.13
N ASN A 486 0.77 36.10 -23.52
CA ASN A 486 1.83 36.94 -24.05
C ASN A 486 3.17 36.45 -23.50
N ARG A 487 4.04 35.92 -24.37
CA ARG A 487 5.33 35.35 -23.95
C ARG A 487 6.34 36.39 -23.47
N LYS A 488 6.22 37.66 -23.88
CA LYS A 488 7.19 38.72 -23.50
C LYS A 488 7.15 39.06 -22.02
N ASP A 489 5.94 39.10 -21.45
CA ASP A 489 5.69 39.47 -20.06
C ASP A 489 5.11 38.30 -19.24
N ASN A 490 4.94 37.12 -19.85
CA ASN A 490 4.37 35.92 -19.26
C ASN A 490 2.98 36.19 -18.62
N SER A 491 2.17 37.01 -19.30
CA SER A 491 0.84 37.39 -18.85
C SER A 491 -0.25 36.58 -19.57
N TYR A 492 -1.35 36.33 -18.85
CA TYR A 492 -2.48 35.55 -19.34
C TYR A 492 -3.78 36.36 -19.24
N TYR A 493 -4.53 36.37 -20.34
CA TYR A 493 -5.81 37.05 -20.48
C TYR A 493 -6.86 36.10 -21.03
N ILE A 494 -8.11 36.25 -20.61
CA ILE A 494 -9.22 35.46 -21.16
C ILE A 494 -9.72 36.18 -22.42
N ASP A 495 -9.84 35.43 -23.51
CA ASP A 495 -10.58 35.87 -24.69
C ASP A 495 -12.06 35.54 -24.50
N ASP A 496 -12.78 36.44 -23.81
CA ASP A 496 -14.22 36.31 -23.52
C ASP A 496 -15.05 36.05 -24.80
N PRO A 497 -14.87 36.82 -25.90
CA PRO A 497 -15.60 36.60 -27.15
C PRO A 497 -15.39 35.20 -27.75
N VAL A 498 -14.14 34.74 -27.87
CA VAL A 498 -13.87 33.44 -28.48
C VAL A 498 -14.27 32.30 -27.54
N SER A 499 -14.07 32.47 -26.23
CA SER A 499 -14.53 31.50 -25.22
C SER A 499 -16.04 31.27 -25.31
N ALA A 500 -16.84 32.32 -25.50
CA ALA A 500 -18.29 32.21 -25.70
C ALA A 500 -18.67 31.44 -26.98
N LEU A 501 -17.89 31.56 -28.06
CA LEU A 501 -18.14 30.81 -29.29
C LEU A 501 -17.93 29.30 -29.09
N THR A 502 -16.94 28.89 -28.28
CA THR A 502 -16.65 27.47 -28.04
C THR A 502 -17.80 26.74 -27.34
N ASP A 503 -18.58 27.42 -26.51
CA ASP A 503 -19.75 26.82 -25.84
C ASP A 503 -20.84 26.43 -26.84
N SER A 504 -21.05 27.30 -27.83
CA SER A 504 -22.05 27.07 -28.87
C SER A 504 -21.59 26.07 -29.94
N TRP A 505 -20.31 25.69 -29.96
CA TRP A 505 -19.72 24.84 -31.01
C TRP A 505 -20.39 23.47 -31.16
N PRO A 506 -20.69 22.69 -30.08
CA PRO A 506 -21.31 21.38 -30.23
C PRO A 506 -22.75 21.45 -30.78
N ALA A 507 -23.46 22.56 -30.51
CA ALA A 507 -24.87 22.76 -30.83
C ALA A 507 -25.11 23.53 -32.15
N SER A 508 -24.16 24.36 -32.59
CA SER A 508 -24.31 25.21 -33.76
C SER A 508 -24.03 24.45 -35.06
N LYS A 509 -24.98 24.46 -36.00
CA LYS A 509 -24.79 23.90 -37.35
C LYS A 509 -23.73 24.65 -38.16
N GLU A 510 -23.57 25.95 -37.94
CA GLU A 510 -22.60 26.79 -38.65
C GLU A 510 -21.17 26.56 -38.17
N LEU A 511 -20.99 26.23 -36.89
CA LEU A 511 -19.68 25.96 -36.29
C LEU A 511 -19.24 24.50 -36.43
N LYS A 512 -20.12 23.59 -36.84
CA LYS A 512 -19.79 22.20 -37.18
C LYS A 512 -18.93 22.02 -38.45
N LYS A 513 -18.66 23.12 -39.18
CA LYS A 513 -17.70 23.10 -40.30
C LYS A 513 -16.25 22.91 -39.84
N TYR A 514 -15.93 23.23 -38.58
CA TYR A 514 -14.60 23.00 -37.99
C TYR A 514 -14.52 21.57 -37.47
N LYS A 515 -13.41 20.89 -37.77
CA LYS A 515 -13.20 19.48 -37.40
C LYS A 515 -13.00 19.31 -35.90
N ASP A 516 -12.38 20.30 -35.26
CA ASP A 516 -12.24 20.38 -33.81
C ASP A 516 -12.37 21.83 -33.30
N VAL A 517 -12.46 21.98 -31.99
CA VAL A 517 -12.59 23.29 -31.33
C VAL A 517 -11.32 24.15 -31.48
N LYS A 518 -10.14 23.54 -31.68
CA LYS A 518 -8.90 24.30 -31.87
C LYS A 518 -8.93 25.03 -33.21
N GLU A 519 -9.42 24.39 -34.27
CA GLU A 519 -9.60 25.03 -35.57
C GLU A 519 -10.56 26.22 -35.50
N LEU A 520 -11.67 26.08 -34.78
CA LEU A 520 -12.59 27.19 -34.52
C LEU A 520 -11.87 28.35 -33.83
N VAL A 521 -11.15 28.06 -32.75
CA VAL A 521 -10.43 29.08 -31.98
C VAL A 521 -9.38 29.78 -32.87
N LYS A 522 -8.57 29.03 -33.61
CA LYS A 522 -7.55 29.58 -34.52
C LYS A 522 -8.14 30.50 -35.62
N ASP A 523 -9.34 30.21 -36.12
CA ASP A 523 -10.00 31.03 -37.13
C ASP A 523 -10.63 32.30 -36.55
N LYS A 524 -11.08 32.26 -35.30
CA LYS A 524 -11.89 33.31 -34.67
C LYS A 524 -11.11 34.28 -33.80
N VAL A 525 -9.88 33.96 -33.46
CA VAL A 525 -9.01 34.86 -32.72
C VAL A 525 -8.56 35.99 -33.65
N GLU A 526 -8.71 37.23 -33.19
CA GLU A 526 -8.45 38.43 -34.00
C GLU A 526 -7.00 38.53 -34.46
N ASP A 527 -6.04 38.13 -33.61
CA ASP A 527 -4.62 38.07 -33.93
C ASP A 527 -4.25 36.73 -34.58
N LYS A 528 -4.03 36.75 -35.89
CA LYS A 528 -3.60 35.57 -36.66
C LYS A 528 -2.11 35.23 -36.51
N ASP A 529 -1.33 36.10 -35.87
CA ASP A 529 0.13 35.95 -35.68
C ASP A 529 0.50 35.21 -34.37
N PHE A 530 -0.32 34.27 -33.93
CA PHE A 530 0.01 33.43 -32.78
C PHE A 530 1.05 32.37 -33.15
N SER A 531 1.95 32.08 -32.20
CA SER A 531 3.06 31.13 -32.38
C SER A 531 2.67 29.69 -32.03
N ASP A 532 1.70 29.50 -31.14
CA ASP A 532 1.31 28.19 -30.64
C ASP A 532 -0.14 28.16 -30.13
N CYS A 533 -0.75 26.98 -30.15
CA CYS A 533 -2.12 26.73 -29.70
C CYS A 533 -2.20 25.36 -28.98
N GLU A 534 -2.17 25.40 -27.66
CA GLU A 534 -2.20 24.23 -26.80
C GLU A 534 -3.60 23.99 -26.23
N PHE A 535 -3.97 22.71 -26.04
CA PHE A 535 -5.17 22.37 -25.29
C PHE A 535 -4.78 21.67 -24.00
N VAL A 536 -5.30 22.18 -22.89
CA VAL A 536 -5.00 21.72 -21.54
C VAL A 536 -6.30 21.25 -20.88
N ASN A 537 -6.32 19.99 -20.47
CA ASN A 537 -7.51 19.34 -19.90
C ASN A 537 -7.89 19.86 -18.52
N ARG A 538 -6.94 20.35 -17.71
CA ARG A 538 -7.23 20.84 -16.36
C ARG A 538 -6.28 21.98 -16.05
N VAL A 539 -6.80 23.10 -15.56
CA VAL A 539 -6.03 24.28 -15.16
C VAL A 539 -6.70 24.93 -13.97
N TYR A 540 -5.91 25.43 -13.02
CA TYR A 540 -6.37 26.38 -12.02
C TYR A 540 -6.06 27.81 -12.47
N LEU A 541 -7.09 28.63 -12.64
CA LEU A 541 -6.93 30.06 -12.94
C LEU A 541 -6.84 30.82 -11.61
N CYS A 542 -5.69 31.47 -11.38
CA CYS A 542 -5.41 32.24 -10.16
C CYS A 542 -5.73 33.72 -10.43
N VAL A 543 -6.64 34.29 -9.64
CA VAL A 543 -7.09 35.68 -9.78
C VAL A 543 -6.35 36.57 -8.78
N GLY A 544 -6.17 37.85 -9.08
CA GLY A 544 -5.39 38.78 -8.27
C GLY A 544 -5.85 38.95 -6.81
N ASN A 545 -7.07 38.52 -6.47
CA ASN A 545 -7.59 38.49 -5.11
C ASN A 545 -7.19 37.24 -4.30
N GLY A 546 -6.41 36.32 -4.88
CA GLY A 546 -5.99 35.06 -4.27
C GLY A 546 -6.94 33.88 -4.49
N ASP A 547 -8.07 34.08 -5.18
CA ASP A 547 -8.98 32.99 -5.52
C ASP A 547 -8.44 32.14 -6.67
N GLU A 548 -8.79 30.86 -6.66
CA GLU A 548 -8.32 29.88 -7.65
C GLU A 548 -9.49 29.05 -8.19
N TYR A 549 -9.64 29.02 -9.51
CA TYR A 549 -10.79 28.42 -10.19
C TYR A 549 -10.37 27.26 -11.08
N LEU A 550 -10.91 26.07 -10.84
CA LEU A 550 -10.66 24.91 -11.69
C LEU A 550 -11.45 24.99 -13.00
N CYS A 551 -10.73 24.95 -14.12
CA CYS A 551 -11.26 24.79 -15.47
C CYS A 551 -10.86 23.43 -16.03
N ASN A 552 -11.81 22.69 -16.64
CA ASN A 552 -11.58 21.32 -17.16
C ASN A 552 -11.37 21.27 -18.69
N ALA A 553 -11.23 22.43 -19.33
CA ALA A 553 -10.96 22.54 -20.76
C ALA A 553 -10.47 23.97 -21.04
N VAL A 554 -9.18 24.11 -21.31
CA VAL A 554 -8.56 25.41 -21.60
C VAL A 554 -7.78 25.32 -22.90
N ILE A 555 -7.92 26.32 -23.76
CA ILE A 555 -7.11 26.46 -24.97
C ILE A 555 -6.21 27.67 -24.77
N ILE A 556 -4.89 27.46 -24.81
CA ILE A 556 -3.91 28.53 -24.61
C ILE A 556 -3.34 28.90 -25.98
N ILE A 557 -3.47 30.18 -26.35
CA ILE A 557 -2.92 30.75 -27.56
C ILE A 557 -1.74 31.62 -27.18
N SER A 558 -0.55 31.26 -27.63
CA SER A 558 0.67 31.98 -27.26
C SER A 558 1.14 32.93 -28.35
N TYR A 559 1.36 34.19 -27.98
CA TYR A 559 1.90 35.25 -28.83
C TYR A 559 3.34 35.55 -28.44
N ASN A 560 4.14 36.00 -29.41
CA ASN A 560 5.57 36.27 -29.23
C ASN A 560 5.89 37.64 -28.67
#